data_AF-A0A259CGR0-F1
#
_entry.id   AF-A0A259CGR0-F1
#
_cell.length_a   1.000
_cell.length_b   1.000
_cell.length_c   1.000
_cell.angle_alpha   90.00
_cell.angle_beta   90.00
_cell.angle_gamma   90.00
#
_symmetry.space_group_name_H-M   'P 1'
#
loop_
_entity.id
_entity.type
_entity.pdbx_description
1 polymer ?
#
loop_
_entity_poly.entity_id
_entity_poly.type
_entity_poly.pdbx_seq_one_letter_code
_entity_poly.pdbx_strand_id
1 'polypeptide(L)'
;MTGARDTMELREETIRAQYDPALSLLTGFDHAPRLARAAVVEAKVERSPGIGTRPMFRSTTPGIVTRSTARPGGVRLLERVESLGDGLVSPVQASALHSLRRGLAIALAMAETFAAQSGLAELKKANFEGRLPEGKRSEFTDLLAAEALMTLYTFANATAFLLAPSMGSTTVEVGAVEEILTDNAPLALQGALWELDQDIALLSGDEPRLIAVIGAFCEALMQRVALRAEAAPGLQAFTGGAWQVEADALSIAGFKPARAAKGGALTMQFKKPSEVVGNHIAKYQSLRLAKMLMAYDFERKFNPFAELGGFIYTFMGDGKPGTGKTTLIQMMAGLLNDYCKAAGYPFRYR
;
A
#
# COMPACT_ATOMS: atom_id res chain seq x y z
N MET A 1 9.47 21.34 17.68
CA MET A 1 8.89 22.50 16.98
C MET A 1 9.04 22.27 15.49
N THR A 2 8.03 21.67 14.86
CA THR A 2 7.98 21.48 13.40
C THR A 2 7.44 22.76 12.78
N GLY A 3 8.26 23.43 11.97
CA GLY A 3 7.81 24.58 11.18
C GLY A 3 6.54 24.18 10.40
N ALA A 4 5.52 25.03 10.48
CA ALA A 4 4.32 24.88 9.69
C ALA A 4 4.74 24.82 8.22
N ARG A 5 4.64 23.65 7.60
CA ARG A 5 4.64 23.57 6.14
C ARG A 5 3.36 24.26 5.70
N ASP A 6 3.45 25.22 4.80
CA ASP A 6 2.28 25.79 4.14
C ASP A 6 1.51 24.65 3.48
N THR A 7 0.45 24.22 4.15
CA THR A 7 -0.35 23.07 3.73
C THR A 7 -1.36 23.61 2.73
N MET A 8 -1.21 23.18 1.48
CA MET A 8 -2.07 23.57 0.38
C MET A 8 -3.31 22.67 0.35
N GLU A 9 -4.45 23.22 -0.03
CA GLU A 9 -5.64 22.41 -0.28
C GLU A 9 -5.56 21.79 -1.67
N LEU A 10 -5.72 20.46 -1.76
CA LEU A 10 -6.02 19.79 -3.03
C LEU A 10 -7.53 19.79 -3.20
N ARG A 11 -8.03 20.78 -3.96
CA ARG A 11 -9.46 21.08 -4.08
C ARG A 11 -10.27 19.87 -4.55
N GLU A 12 -11.43 19.68 -3.95
CA GLU A 12 -12.35 18.60 -4.31
C GLU A 12 -12.77 18.65 -5.78
N GLU A 13 -12.92 19.85 -6.35
CA GLU A 13 -13.31 20.05 -7.75
C GLU A 13 -12.26 19.49 -8.72
N THR A 14 -10.96 19.67 -8.44
CA THR A 14 -9.90 19.15 -9.30
C THR A 14 -9.80 17.64 -9.21
N ILE A 15 -10.04 17.06 -8.03
CA ILE A 15 -10.10 15.61 -7.85
C ILE A 15 -11.30 15.03 -8.63
N ARG A 16 -12.48 15.64 -8.53
CA ARG A 16 -13.68 15.20 -9.26
C ARG A 16 -13.52 15.29 -10.77
N ALA A 17 -12.79 16.27 -11.30
CA ALA A 17 -12.50 16.34 -12.72
C ALA A 17 -11.73 15.12 -13.25
N GLN A 18 -10.99 14.42 -12.38
CA GLN A 18 -10.20 13.23 -12.71
C GLN A 18 -10.98 11.91 -12.59
N TYR A 19 -12.27 11.95 -12.26
CA TYR A 19 -13.08 10.76 -12.02
C TYR A 19 -13.32 9.89 -13.26
N ASP A 20 -13.44 10.51 -14.44
CA ASP A 20 -13.63 9.80 -15.70
C ASP A 20 -12.33 9.16 -16.20
N PRO A 21 -11.18 9.86 -16.22
CA PRO A 21 -9.87 9.23 -16.45
C PRO A 21 -9.57 8.09 -15.48
N ALA A 22 -9.84 8.28 -14.19
CA ALA A 22 -9.64 7.25 -13.18
C ALA A 22 -10.53 6.01 -13.43
N LEU A 23 -11.79 6.22 -13.82
CA LEU A 23 -12.70 5.11 -14.16
C LEU A 23 -12.26 4.39 -15.44
N SER A 24 -11.74 5.12 -16.43
CA SER A 24 -11.19 4.51 -17.65
C SER A 24 -10.05 3.53 -17.34
N LEU A 25 -9.18 3.87 -16.37
CA LEU A 25 -8.09 2.98 -15.93
C LEU A 25 -8.59 1.73 -15.20
N LEU A 26 -9.78 1.74 -14.60
CA LEU A 26 -10.35 0.57 -13.92
C LEU A 26 -11.20 -0.31 -14.84
N THR A 27 -11.83 0.29 -15.86
CA THR A 27 -12.76 -0.39 -16.77
C THR A 27 -12.04 -1.17 -17.86
N GLY A 28 -10.93 -0.65 -18.40
CA GLY A 28 -10.23 -1.32 -19.48
C GLY A 28 -9.04 -0.55 -20.02
N PHE A 29 -7.86 -1.15 -19.97
CA PHE A 29 -6.70 -0.68 -20.74
C PHE A 29 -5.81 -1.84 -21.17
N ASP A 30 -4.98 -1.56 -22.16
CA ASP A 30 -4.02 -2.50 -22.70
C ASP A 30 -2.63 -2.17 -22.16
N HIS A 31 -1.99 -3.13 -21.48
CA HIS A 31 -0.61 -2.99 -21.04
C HIS A 31 0.20 -4.24 -21.38
N ALA A 32 1.43 -4.03 -21.84
CA ALA A 32 2.39 -5.09 -22.08
C ALA A 32 3.53 -4.92 -21.05
N PRO A 33 3.75 -5.90 -20.15
CA PRO A 33 4.71 -5.76 -19.08
C PRO A 33 6.14 -5.62 -19.63
N ARG A 34 6.91 -4.70 -19.06
CA ARG A 34 8.29 -4.39 -19.48
C ARG A 34 9.33 -4.91 -18.49
N LEU A 35 9.01 -4.96 -17.21
CA LEU A 35 9.91 -5.35 -16.12
C LEU A 35 9.43 -6.65 -15.47
N ALA A 36 8.17 -6.67 -15.06
CA ALA A 36 7.55 -7.81 -14.41
C ALA A 36 7.27 -8.95 -15.40
N ARG A 37 7.14 -10.17 -14.87
CA ARG A 37 6.70 -11.32 -15.66
C ARG A 37 5.22 -11.55 -15.42
N ALA A 38 4.45 -11.69 -16.51
CA ALA A 38 3.06 -12.10 -16.42
C ALA A 38 2.94 -13.42 -15.67
N ALA A 39 2.14 -13.44 -14.63
CA ALA A 39 1.82 -14.68 -13.94
C ALA A 39 0.99 -15.58 -14.86
N VAL A 40 1.11 -16.90 -14.68
CA VAL A 40 0.24 -17.86 -15.34
C VAL A 40 -1.11 -17.86 -14.63
N VAL A 41 -1.89 -16.82 -14.91
CA VAL A 41 -3.32 -16.76 -14.56
C VAL A 41 -4.06 -17.48 -15.69
N GLU A 42 -5.06 -18.32 -15.37
CA GLU A 42 -5.89 -18.94 -16.40
C GLU A 42 -6.37 -17.87 -17.39
N ALA A 43 -6.03 -18.06 -18.66
CA ALA A 43 -6.37 -17.10 -19.71
C ALA A 43 -7.90 -16.95 -19.75
N LYS A 44 -8.39 -15.72 -19.57
CA LYS A 44 -9.82 -15.41 -19.65
C LYS A 44 -10.37 -15.97 -20.97
N VAL A 45 -11.47 -16.71 -20.91
CA VAL A 45 -12.13 -17.28 -22.10
C VAL A 45 -12.36 -16.16 -23.11
N GLU A 46 -11.81 -16.30 -24.32
CA GLU A 46 -12.01 -15.32 -25.39
C GLU A 46 -13.52 -15.12 -25.62
N ARG A 47 -13.99 -13.86 -25.61
CA ARG A 47 -15.41 -13.54 -25.87
C ARG A 47 -15.87 -14.00 -27.27
N SER A 48 -14.95 -14.35 -28.17
CA SER A 48 -15.26 -14.85 -29.51
C SER A 48 -14.25 -15.93 -29.94
N PRO A 49 -14.44 -17.19 -29.48
CA PRO A 49 -13.51 -18.30 -29.72
C PRO A 49 -13.34 -18.73 -31.20
N GLY A 50 -14.09 -18.10 -32.12
CA GLY A 50 -14.18 -18.49 -33.53
C GLY A 50 -13.45 -17.59 -34.52
N ILE A 51 -12.83 -16.49 -34.06
CA ILE A 51 -12.00 -15.62 -34.93
C ILE A 51 -10.55 -16.04 -34.74
N GLY A 52 -9.90 -16.52 -35.81
CA GLY A 52 -8.49 -16.93 -35.75
C GLY A 52 -7.59 -15.76 -35.31
N THR A 53 -7.06 -15.83 -34.09
CA THR A 53 -6.25 -14.75 -33.47
C THR A 53 -4.75 -14.87 -33.71
N ARG A 54 -4.30 -15.84 -34.52
CA ARG A 54 -2.87 -16.04 -34.80
C ARG A 54 -2.34 -14.92 -35.73
N PRO A 55 -1.29 -14.18 -35.34
CA PRO A 55 -0.69 -13.19 -36.22
C PRO A 55 -0.09 -13.90 -37.44
N MET A 56 -0.58 -13.59 -38.64
CA MET A 56 -0.09 -14.15 -39.91
C MET A 56 1.28 -13.62 -40.32
N PHE A 57 1.83 -12.63 -39.62
CA PHE A 57 3.11 -12.01 -39.97
C PHE A 57 4.16 -12.20 -38.87
N ARG A 58 5.23 -12.94 -39.20
CA ARG A 58 6.48 -12.92 -38.44
C ARG A 58 7.27 -11.68 -38.83
N SER A 59 7.59 -10.82 -37.85
CA SER A 59 8.51 -9.69 -38.05
C SER A 59 9.90 -10.22 -38.42
N THR A 60 10.42 -9.84 -39.58
CA THR A 60 11.76 -10.21 -40.07
C THR A 60 12.84 -9.22 -39.65
N THR A 61 12.50 -8.17 -38.90
CA THR A 61 13.45 -7.13 -38.48
C THR A 61 14.29 -7.62 -37.28
N PRO A 62 15.63 -7.72 -37.42
CA PRO A 62 16.51 -8.05 -36.30
C PRO A 62 16.32 -7.04 -35.15
N GLY A 63 16.15 -7.54 -33.92
CA GLY A 63 15.90 -6.71 -32.73
C GLY A 63 14.43 -6.48 -32.38
N ILE A 64 13.47 -6.74 -33.28
CA ILE A 64 12.03 -6.79 -32.95
C ILE A 64 11.63 -8.19 -32.45
N VAL A 65 12.38 -9.22 -32.81
CA VAL A 65 12.15 -10.63 -32.41
C VAL A 65 12.25 -10.85 -30.90
N THR A 66 13.00 -10.00 -30.18
CA THR A 66 13.16 -10.08 -28.72
C THR A 66 12.14 -9.22 -27.94
N ARG A 67 11.34 -8.38 -28.61
CA ARG A 67 10.25 -7.67 -27.95
C ARG A 67 9.10 -8.63 -27.72
N SER A 68 8.49 -8.56 -26.53
CA SER A 68 7.26 -9.31 -26.23
C SER A 68 6.21 -9.02 -27.31
N THR A 69 5.72 -10.08 -27.94
CA THR A 69 4.61 -10.06 -28.91
C THR A 69 3.29 -10.46 -28.26
N ALA A 70 3.27 -10.61 -26.93
CA ALA A 70 2.05 -10.82 -26.19
C ALA A 70 1.10 -9.66 -26.49
N ARG A 71 -0.06 -9.96 -27.09
CA ARG A 71 -1.13 -8.99 -27.23
C ARG A 71 -1.41 -8.45 -25.82
N PRO A 72 -1.47 -7.13 -25.61
CA PRO A 72 -1.81 -6.61 -24.29
C PRO A 72 -3.07 -7.31 -23.83
N GLY A 73 -2.97 -8.01 -22.70
CA GLY A 73 -4.14 -8.57 -22.05
C GLY A 73 -4.92 -7.37 -21.53
N GLY A 74 -6.16 -7.19 -21.98
CA GLY A 74 -6.98 -6.09 -21.51
C GLY A 74 -7.16 -6.20 -20.00
N VAL A 75 -6.51 -5.30 -19.25
CA VAL A 75 -6.64 -5.19 -17.79
C VAL A 75 -8.02 -4.61 -17.51
N ARG A 76 -8.81 -5.32 -16.70
CA ARG A 76 -10.18 -4.92 -16.33
C ARG A 76 -10.39 -5.16 -14.85
N LEU A 77 -9.80 -4.30 -14.03
CA LEU A 77 -9.85 -4.39 -12.58
C LEU A 77 -11.28 -4.37 -12.04
N LEU A 78 -12.18 -3.58 -12.65
CA LEU A 78 -13.59 -3.53 -12.27
C LEU A 78 -14.25 -4.91 -12.42
N GLU A 79 -14.14 -5.53 -13.60
CA GLU A 79 -14.68 -6.89 -13.83
C GLU A 79 -14.01 -7.93 -12.91
N ARG A 80 -12.72 -7.77 -12.61
CA ARG A 80 -11.99 -8.69 -11.73
C ARG A 80 -12.52 -8.65 -10.30
N VAL A 81 -12.74 -7.46 -9.76
CA VAL A 81 -13.31 -7.30 -8.41
C VAL A 81 -14.74 -7.81 -8.37
N GLU A 82 -15.57 -7.47 -9.36
CA GLU A 82 -16.97 -7.91 -9.43
C GLU A 82 -17.10 -9.44 -9.57
N SER A 83 -16.15 -10.10 -10.23
CA SER A 83 -16.15 -11.56 -10.40
C SER A 83 -15.98 -12.37 -9.11
N LEU A 84 -15.60 -11.72 -8.01
CA LEU A 84 -15.51 -12.35 -6.69
C LEU A 84 -16.87 -12.49 -5.98
N GLY A 85 -17.92 -11.89 -6.53
CA GLY A 85 -19.26 -11.88 -5.94
C GLY A 85 -20.26 -12.74 -6.71
N ASP A 86 -21.44 -12.95 -6.12
CA ASP A 86 -22.49 -13.81 -6.66
C ASP A 86 -23.45 -13.07 -7.63
N GLY A 87 -22.93 -12.09 -8.38
CA GLY A 87 -23.67 -11.33 -9.40
C GLY A 87 -24.23 -9.96 -8.95
N LEU A 88 -24.04 -9.57 -7.70
CA LEU A 88 -24.25 -8.20 -7.20
C LEU A 88 -22.96 -7.68 -6.55
N VAL A 89 -22.72 -6.38 -6.66
CA VAL A 89 -21.56 -5.74 -6.02
C VAL A 89 -21.76 -5.71 -4.50
N SER A 90 -20.88 -6.38 -3.77
CA SER A 90 -20.91 -6.39 -2.30
C SER A 90 -20.43 -5.05 -1.73
N PRO A 91 -20.74 -4.73 -0.45
CA PRO A 91 -20.21 -3.54 0.21
C PRO A 91 -18.67 -3.50 0.23
N VAL A 92 -18.01 -4.66 0.33
CA VAL A 92 -16.54 -4.76 0.34
C VAL A 92 -15.98 -4.46 -1.04
N GLN A 93 -16.57 -5.03 -2.10
CA GLN A 93 -16.21 -4.75 -3.48
C GLN A 93 -16.43 -3.28 -3.85
N ALA A 94 -17.57 -2.70 -3.42
CA ALA A 94 -17.87 -1.29 -3.63
C ALA A 94 -16.84 -0.38 -2.92
N SER A 95 -16.46 -0.71 -1.69
CA SER A 95 -15.41 -0.01 -0.95
C SER A 95 -14.07 -0.09 -1.69
N ALA A 96 -13.67 -1.29 -2.14
CA ALA A 96 -12.45 -1.49 -2.91
C ALA A 96 -12.40 -0.65 -4.20
N LEU A 97 -13.46 -0.73 -5.02
CA LEU A 97 -13.56 0.01 -6.28
C LEU A 97 -13.62 1.53 -6.05
N HIS A 98 -14.33 1.97 -5.00
CA HIS A 98 -14.37 3.37 -4.62
C HIS A 98 -13.00 3.89 -4.21
N SER A 99 -12.29 3.18 -3.32
CA SER A 99 -10.94 3.56 -2.88
C SER A 99 -9.95 3.59 -4.04
N LEU A 100 -10.00 2.61 -4.96
CA LEU A 100 -9.15 2.60 -6.16
C LEU A 100 -9.43 3.79 -7.07
N ARG A 101 -10.71 4.06 -7.39
CA ARG A 101 -11.08 5.19 -8.25
C ARG A 101 -10.70 6.53 -7.61
N ARG A 102 -11.02 6.69 -6.33
CA ARG A 102 -10.73 7.91 -5.57
C ARG A 102 -9.22 8.13 -5.42
N GLY A 103 -8.45 7.08 -5.12
CA GLY A 103 -7.00 7.12 -5.06
C GLY A 103 -6.36 7.50 -6.39
N LEU A 104 -6.84 6.95 -7.51
CA LEU A 104 -6.40 7.33 -8.87
C LEU A 104 -6.73 8.80 -9.17
N ALA A 105 -7.93 9.25 -8.85
CA ALA A 105 -8.35 10.63 -9.07
C ALA A 105 -7.49 11.63 -8.28
N ILE A 106 -7.19 11.33 -7.01
CA ILE A 106 -6.30 12.13 -6.16
C ILE A 106 -4.89 12.17 -6.77
N ALA A 107 -4.36 11.04 -7.22
CA ALA A 107 -3.04 10.97 -7.83
C ALA A 107 -2.94 11.79 -9.13
N LEU A 108 -3.96 11.73 -9.98
CA LEU A 108 -4.03 12.52 -11.22
C LEU A 108 -4.14 14.02 -10.93
N ALA A 109 -4.97 14.43 -9.97
CA ALA A 109 -5.07 15.83 -9.56
C ALA A 109 -3.75 16.36 -8.95
N MET A 110 -3.05 15.49 -8.22
CA MET A 110 -1.71 15.80 -7.71
C MET A 110 -0.69 15.92 -8.84
N ALA A 111 -0.74 15.07 -9.86
CA ALA A 111 0.10 15.16 -11.06
C ALA A 111 -0.07 16.51 -11.79
N GLU A 112 -1.30 16.99 -11.96
CA GLU A 112 -1.56 18.30 -12.56
C GLU A 112 -0.96 19.45 -11.73
N THR A 113 -1.15 19.40 -10.40
CA THR A 113 -0.61 20.40 -9.48
C THR A 113 0.92 20.40 -9.51
N PHE A 114 1.55 19.22 -9.50
CA PHE A 114 3.00 19.08 -9.62
C PHE A 114 3.52 19.59 -10.96
N ALA A 115 2.82 19.27 -12.06
CA ALA A 115 3.23 19.69 -13.40
C ALA A 115 3.18 21.22 -13.55
N ALA A 116 2.20 21.88 -12.92
CA ALA A 116 2.12 23.33 -12.87
C ALA A 116 3.25 23.95 -12.04
N GLN A 117 3.55 23.41 -10.85
CA GLN A 117 4.56 23.97 -9.95
C GLN A 117 6.00 23.72 -10.42
N SER A 118 6.26 22.60 -11.09
CA SER A 118 7.61 22.24 -11.59
C SER A 118 7.95 22.84 -12.96
N GLY A 119 6.98 23.44 -13.66
CA GLY A 119 7.14 23.88 -15.04
C GLY A 119 7.04 22.75 -16.09
N LEU A 120 6.81 21.50 -15.66
CA LEU A 120 6.63 20.36 -16.55
C LEU A 120 5.43 20.52 -17.49
N ALA A 121 4.37 21.23 -17.07
CA ALA A 121 3.19 21.48 -17.90
C ALA A 121 3.55 22.16 -19.23
N GLU A 122 4.38 23.21 -19.18
CA GLU A 122 4.86 23.91 -20.37
C GLU A 122 5.79 23.06 -21.21
N LEU A 123 6.65 22.23 -20.59
CA LEU A 123 7.52 21.32 -21.31
C LEU A 123 6.74 20.22 -22.03
N LYS A 124 5.68 19.67 -21.42
CA LYS A 124 4.76 18.71 -22.06
C LYS A 124 4.09 19.33 -23.28
N LYS A 125 3.59 20.56 -23.16
CA LYS A 125 2.99 21.31 -24.26
C LYS A 125 3.99 21.56 -25.39
N ALA A 126 5.19 22.02 -25.06
CA ALA A 126 6.26 22.24 -26.04
C ALA A 126 6.68 20.94 -26.75
N ASN A 127 6.74 19.82 -26.03
CA ASN A 127 7.02 18.50 -26.62
C ASN A 127 5.91 18.05 -27.57
N PHE A 128 4.64 18.27 -27.21
CA PHE A 128 3.51 17.96 -28.07
C PHE A 128 3.49 18.79 -29.35
N GLU A 129 3.87 20.07 -29.25
CA GLU A 129 4.02 20.99 -30.39
C GLU A 129 5.32 20.77 -31.20
N GLY A 130 6.16 19.78 -30.84
CA GLY A 130 7.42 19.48 -31.53
C GLY A 130 8.52 20.53 -31.36
N ARG A 131 8.39 21.42 -30.36
CA ARG A 131 9.25 22.60 -30.14
C ARG A 131 10.01 22.54 -28.81
N LEU A 132 10.19 21.36 -28.24
CA LEU A 132 10.98 21.17 -27.03
C LEU A 132 12.44 21.56 -27.30
N PRO A 133 13.00 22.57 -26.59
CA PRO A 133 14.39 22.96 -26.79
C PRO A 133 15.34 21.81 -26.45
N GLU A 134 16.38 21.59 -27.27
CA GLU A 134 17.30 20.46 -27.05
C GLU A 134 17.98 20.50 -25.68
N GLY A 135 18.35 21.69 -25.20
CA GLY A 135 18.95 21.89 -23.89
C GLY A 135 18.03 21.58 -22.70
N LYS A 136 16.72 21.39 -22.92
CA LYS A 136 15.74 21.04 -21.88
C LYS A 136 15.28 19.58 -21.92
N ARG A 137 15.82 18.75 -22.83
CA ARG A 137 15.40 17.34 -22.95
C ARG A 137 15.71 16.51 -21.70
N SER A 138 16.87 16.74 -21.07
CA SER A 138 17.23 16.05 -19.83
C SER A 138 16.29 16.43 -18.69
N GLU A 139 16.11 17.74 -18.46
CA GLU A 139 15.18 18.28 -17.46
C GLU A 139 13.75 17.74 -17.67
N PHE A 140 13.28 17.69 -18.92
CA PHE A 140 11.96 17.13 -19.25
C PHE A 140 11.86 15.65 -18.87
N THR A 141 12.89 14.86 -19.16
CA THR A 141 12.91 13.42 -18.84
C THR A 141 12.95 13.20 -17.34
N ASP A 142 13.75 13.97 -16.62
CA ASP A 142 13.85 13.94 -15.15
C ASP A 142 12.51 14.29 -14.50
N LEU A 143 11.84 15.34 -14.98
CA LEU A 143 10.53 15.76 -14.46
C LEU A 143 9.41 14.77 -14.80
N LEU A 144 9.45 14.09 -15.95
CA LEU A 144 8.51 13.01 -16.27
C LEU A 144 8.69 11.82 -15.33
N ALA A 145 9.93 11.45 -15.02
CA ALA A 145 10.23 10.39 -14.06
C ALA A 145 9.80 10.77 -12.63
N ALA A 146 10.05 12.02 -12.22
CA ALA A 146 9.62 12.56 -10.95
C ALA A 146 8.08 12.54 -10.80
N GLU A 147 7.36 12.98 -11.85
CA GLU A 147 5.90 12.94 -11.89
C GLU A 147 5.38 11.50 -11.80
N ALA A 148 5.98 10.55 -12.53
CA ALA A 148 5.59 9.15 -12.49
C ALA A 148 5.73 8.55 -11.09
N LEU A 149 6.88 8.75 -10.43
CA LEU A 149 7.12 8.26 -9.07
C LEU A 149 6.15 8.90 -8.06
N MET A 150 5.96 10.22 -8.13
CA MET A 150 5.04 10.92 -7.25
C MET A 150 3.59 10.44 -7.43
N THR A 151 3.16 10.25 -8.69
CA THR A 151 1.80 9.79 -9.01
C THR A 151 1.56 8.39 -8.46
N LEU A 152 2.50 7.46 -8.66
CA LEU A 152 2.43 6.11 -8.12
C LEU A 152 2.35 6.11 -6.58
N TYR A 153 3.19 6.91 -5.93
CA TYR A 153 3.18 7.01 -4.48
C TYR A 153 1.87 7.58 -3.95
N THR A 154 1.38 8.65 -4.57
CA THR A 154 0.13 9.32 -4.18
C THR A 154 -1.06 8.38 -4.36
N PHE A 155 -1.12 7.63 -5.47
CA PHE A 155 -2.13 6.61 -5.71
C PHE A 155 -2.14 5.54 -4.62
N ALA A 156 -0.97 4.96 -4.34
CA ALA A 156 -0.83 3.90 -3.35
C ALA A 156 -1.18 4.39 -1.93
N ASN A 157 -0.71 5.58 -1.57
CA ASN A 157 -0.95 6.20 -0.27
C ASN A 157 -2.44 6.53 -0.06
N ALA A 158 -3.07 7.19 -1.03
CA ALA A 158 -4.48 7.54 -0.96
C ALA A 158 -5.37 6.28 -0.92
N THR A 159 -5.08 5.28 -1.76
CA THR A 159 -5.83 4.03 -1.79
C THR A 159 -5.71 3.28 -0.46
N ALA A 160 -4.49 3.11 0.07
CA ALA A 160 -4.27 2.46 1.36
C ALA A 160 -4.96 3.20 2.52
N PHE A 161 -4.91 4.54 2.52
CA PHE A 161 -5.57 5.36 3.52
C PHE A 161 -7.10 5.19 3.50
N LEU A 162 -7.70 5.22 2.31
CA LEU A 162 -9.15 5.08 2.13
C LEU A 162 -9.64 3.66 2.41
N LEU A 163 -8.81 2.64 2.17
CA LEU A 163 -9.11 1.25 2.47
C LEU A 163 -8.98 0.92 3.96
N ALA A 164 -8.21 1.68 4.73
CA ALA A 164 -7.90 1.40 6.12
C ALA A 164 -9.13 1.10 7.01
N PRO A 165 -10.29 1.79 6.88
CA PRO A 165 -11.49 1.47 7.65
C PRO A 165 -12.13 0.13 7.30
N SER A 166 -11.89 -0.38 6.10
CA SER A 166 -12.40 -1.68 5.61
C SER A 166 -11.42 -2.83 5.84
N MET A 167 -10.22 -2.55 6.36
CA MET A 167 -9.20 -3.57 6.65
C MET A 167 -9.65 -4.46 7.83
N GLY A 168 -9.75 -5.76 7.57
CA GLY A 168 -9.98 -6.78 8.60
C GLY A 168 -8.69 -7.27 9.26
N SER A 169 -8.76 -8.43 9.93
CA SER A 169 -7.59 -9.11 10.51
C SER A 169 -6.83 -10.01 9.51
N THR A 170 -7.38 -10.20 8.31
CA THR A 170 -6.75 -11.00 7.25
C THR A 170 -5.51 -10.30 6.73
N THR A 171 -4.40 -11.01 6.71
CA THR A 171 -3.13 -10.54 6.15
C THR A 171 -2.77 -11.37 4.93
N VAL A 172 -2.29 -10.71 3.88
CA VAL A 172 -1.77 -11.35 2.67
C VAL A 172 -0.38 -10.81 2.40
N GLU A 173 0.56 -11.71 2.12
CA GLU A 173 1.89 -11.33 1.68
C GLU A 173 1.88 -11.18 0.16
N VAL A 174 2.07 -9.95 -0.30
CA VAL A 174 2.28 -9.64 -1.72
C VAL A 174 3.78 -9.57 -1.97
N GLY A 175 4.20 -10.06 -3.14
CA GLY A 175 5.58 -9.93 -3.60
C GLY A 175 5.99 -8.46 -3.73
N ALA A 176 7.25 -8.25 -4.06
CA ALA A 176 7.70 -6.89 -4.30
C ALA A 176 7.23 -6.39 -5.67
N VAL A 177 6.69 -5.17 -5.71
CA VAL A 177 6.17 -4.58 -6.95
C VAL A 177 7.30 -4.32 -7.95
N GLU A 178 7.22 -4.93 -9.14
CA GLU A 178 8.27 -4.92 -10.15
C GLU A 178 8.00 -3.94 -11.31
N GLU A 179 6.75 -3.81 -11.77
CA GLU A 179 6.31 -3.05 -12.96
C GLU A 179 6.20 -1.54 -12.69
N ILE A 180 7.24 -0.96 -12.08
CA ILE A 180 7.34 0.47 -11.83
C ILE A 180 8.02 1.12 -13.04
N LEU A 181 7.21 1.78 -13.87
CA LEU A 181 7.66 2.51 -15.05
C LEU A 181 7.79 4.01 -14.75
N THR A 182 8.81 4.65 -15.31
CA THR A 182 9.12 6.07 -15.05
C THR A 182 9.16 6.92 -16.33
N ASP A 183 8.72 6.37 -17.46
CA ASP A 183 8.69 7.11 -18.74
C ASP A 183 7.68 8.28 -18.70
N ASN A 184 6.52 8.08 -18.07
CA ASN A 184 5.47 9.07 -17.85
C ASN A 184 4.44 8.55 -16.85
N ALA A 185 3.65 9.45 -16.24
CA ALA A 185 2.66 9.10 -15.23
C ALA A 185 1.54 8.14 -15.70
N PRO A 186 0.89 8.32 -16.88
CA PRO A 186 -0.13 7.38 -17.35
C PRO A 186 0.39 5.94 -17.50
N LEU A 187 1.56 5.76 -18.11
CA LEU A 187 2.17 4.45 -18.30
C LEU A 187 2.61 3.83 -16.96
N ALA A 188 3.07 4.65 -16.03
CA ALA A 188 3.40 4.21 -14.67
C ALA A 188 2.16 3.62 -13.97
N LEU A 189 1.03 4.33 -14.01
CA LEU A 189 -0.24 3.85 -13.45
C LEU A 189 -0.72 2.57 -14.15
N GLN A 190 -0.64 2.49 -15.47
CA GLN A 190 -1.00 1.27 -16.21
C GLN A 190 -0.15 0.06 -15.80
N GLY A 191 1.16 0.24 -15.63
CA GLY A 191 2.06 -0.82 -15.16
C GLY A 191 1.70 -1.31 -13.75
N ALA A 192 1.52 -0.39 -12.81
CA ALA A 192 1.14 -0.73 -11.43
C ALA A 192 -0.25 -1.39 -11.34
N LEU A 193 -1.23 -0.88 -12.10
CA LEU A 193 -2.58 -1.46 -12.13
C LEU A 193 -2.61 -2.83 -12.81
N TRP A 194 -1.76 -3.05 -13.82
CA TRP A 194 -1.59 -4.38 -14.42
C TRP A 194 -1.04 -5.38 -13.41
N GLU A 195 -0.05 -5.00 -12.59
CA GLU A 195 0.51 -5.89 -11.58
C GLU A 195 -0.50 -6.17 -10.45
N LEU A 196 -1.22 -5.14 -9.99
CA LEU A 196 -2.33 -5.30 -9.05
C LEU A 196 -3.42 -6.26 -9.57
N ASP A 197 -3.73 -6.19 -10.87
CA ASP A 197 -4.69 -7.10 -11.51
C ASP A 197 -4.23 -8.56 -11.42
N GLN A 198 -2.92 -8.83 -11.58
CA GLN A 198 -2.34 -10.16 -11.38
C GLN A 198 -2.39 -10.60 -9.92
N ASP A 199 -2.03 -9.72 -8.98
CA ASP A 199 -2.05 -10.04 -7.54
C ASP A 199 -3.47 -10.37 -7.06
N ILE A 200 -4.47 -9.59 -7.49
CA ILE A 200 -5.88 -9.90 -7.18
C ILE A 200 -6.25 -11.26 -7.78
N ALA A 201 -5.82 -11.56 -9.01
CA ALA A 201 -6.10 -12.85 -9.64
C ALA A 201 -5.60 -14.04 -8.83
N LEU A 202 -4.38 -13.92 -8.29
CA LEU A 202 -3.67 -15.02 -7.65
C LEU A 202 -4.00 -15.16 -6.16
N LEU A 203 -4.18 -14.03 -5.47
CA LEU A 203 -4.13 -13.98 -4.01
C LEU A 203 -5.46 -13.66 -3.33
N SER A 204 -6.41 -13.05 -4.04
CA SER A 204 -7.70 -12.68 -3.43
C SER A 204 -8.49 -13.95 -3.08
N GLY A 205 -9.02 -14.67 -4.07
CA GLY A 205 -9.81 -15.89 -3.87
C GLY A 205 -11.16 -15.67 -3.18
N ASP A 206 -11.27 -14.73 -2.23
CA ASP A 206 -12.48 -14.28 -1.55
C ASP A 206 -12.48 -12.76 -1.29
N GLU A 207 -13.64 -12.20 -0.92
CA GLU A 207 -13.80 -10.77 -0.68
C GLU A 207 -12.96 -10.22 0.51
N PRO A 208 -12.84 -10.92 1.66
CA PRO A 208 -12.01 -10.43 2.76
C PRO A 208 -10.53 -10.32 2.39
N ARG A 209 -10.00 -11.23 1.57
CA ARG A 209 -8.62 -11.16 1.09
C ARG A 209 -8.41 -10.10 0.02
N LEU A 210 -9.44 -9.73 -0.75
CA LEU A 210 -9.33 -8.65 -1.74
C LEU A 210 -8.77 -7.36 -1.12
N ILE A 211 -9.35 -6.92 0.00
CA ILE A 211 -8.91 -5.70 0.70
C ILE A 211 -7.48 -5.84 1.21
N ALA A 212 -7.13 -7.01 1.75
CA ALA A 212 -5.79 -7.31 2.23
C ALA A 212 -4.75 -7.30 1.09
N VAL A 213 -5.09 -7.84 -0.09
CA VAL A 213 -4.24 -7.83 -1.28
C VAL A 213 -4.00 -6.40 -1.76
N ILE A 214 -5.05 -5.59 -1.94
CA ILE A 214 -4.90 -4.21 -2.42
C ILE A 214 -4.10 -3.38 -1.40
N GLY A 215 -4.35 -3.55 -0.10
CA GLY A 215 -3.60 -2.88 0.96
C GLY A 215 -2.12 -3.25 0.96
N ALA A 216 -1.81 -4.54 0.92
CA ALA A 216 -0.43 -5.04 0.88
C ALA A 216 0.31 -4.60 -0.40
N PHE A 217 -0.36 -4.64 -1.55
CA PHE A 217 0.18 -4.11 -2.81
C PHE A 217 0.52 -2.62 -2.69
N CYS A 218 -0.39 -1.81 -2.15
CA CYS A 218 -0.17 -0.37 -1.97
C CYS A 218 1.00 -0.09 -1.03
N GLU A 219 1.14 -0.85 0.06
CA GLU A 219 2.30 -0.76 0.95
C GLU A 219 3.62 -1.11 0.24
N ALA A 220 3.64 -2.21 -0.53
CA ALA A 220 4.81 -2.64 -1.29
C ALA A 220 5.17 -1.63 -2.40
N LEU A 221 4.19 -1.08 -3.10
CA LEU A 221 4.37 -0.03 -4.11
C LEU A 221 4.94 1.24 -3.48
N MET A 222 4.40 1.70 -2.35
CA MET A 222 4.93 2.86 -1.63
C MET A 222 6.39 2.67 -1.22
N GLN A 223 6.74 1.51 -0.67
CA GLN A 223 8.13 1.21 -0.27
C GLN A 223 9.08 1.25 -1.47
N ARG A 224 8.72 0.57 -2.57
CA ARG A 224 9.54 0.50 -3.78
C ARG A 224 9.70 1.86 -4.45
N VAL A 225 8.63 2.64 -4.53
CA VAL A 225 8.66 3.99 -5.12
C VAL A 225 9.46 4.95 -4.25
N ALA A 226 9.31 4.89 -2.92
CA ALA A 226 10.09 5.72 -2.01
C ALA A 226 11.60 5.45 -2.15
N LEU A 227 12.01 4.18 -2.26
CA LEU A 227 13.41 3.81 -2.50
C LEU A 227 13.94 4.37 -3.83
N ARG A 228 13.14 4.33 -4.90
CA ARG A 228 13.54 4.93 -6.19
C ARG A 228 13.60 6.46 -6.12
N ALA A 229 12.72 7.08 -5.34
CA ALA A 229 12.65 8.52 -5.18
C ALA A 229 13.87 9.11 -4.44
N GLU A 230 14.58 8.34 -3.61
CA GLU A 230 15.80 8.81 -2.92
C GLU A 230 16.89 9.29 -3.86
N ALA A 231 17.00 8.67 -5.04
CA ALA A 231 18.01 9.00 -6.05
C ALA A 231 17.46 9.82 -7.23
N ALA A 232 16.16 10.12 -7.26
CA ALA A 232 15.52 10.77 -8.41
C ALA A 232 15.62 12.30 -8.33
N PRO A 233 16.03 12.98 -9.43
CA PRO A 233 16.00 14.44 -9.51
C PRO A 233 14.57 14.98 -9.67
N GLY A 234 14.38 16.29 -9.53
CA GLY A 234 13.11 16.97 -9.86
C GLY A 234 11.96 16.82 -8.87
N LEU A 235 12.18 16.19 -7.71
CA LEU A 235 11.13 15.93 -6.71
C LEU A 235 10.90 17.07 -5.69
N GLN A 236 11.59 18.21 -5.82
CA GLN A 236 11.54 19.29 -4.83
C GLN A 236 10.14 19.89 -4.71
N ALA A 237 9.43 20.06 -5.83
CA ALA A 237 8.06 20.58 -5.82
C ALA A 237 7.11 19.68 -5.01
N PHE A 238 7.31 18.35 -5.04
CA PHE A 238 6.50 17.40 -4.28
C PHE A 238 6.97 17.24 -2.82
N THR A 239 8.28 17.18 -2.57
CA THR A 239 8.82 16.92 -1.22
C THR A 239 8.83 18.15 -0.32
N GLY A 240 8.88 19.34 -0.90
CA GLY A 240 8.83 20.63 -0.19
C GLY A 240 7.42 21.05 0.22
N GLY A 241 6.38 20.54 -0.47
CA GLY A 241 4.98 20.86 -0.19
C GLY A 241 4.30 19.88 0.79
N ALA A 242 3.13 20.28 1.24
CA ALA A 242 2.16 19.42 1.90
C ALA A 242 0.77 19.75 1.34
N TRP A 243 -0.03 18.74 1.06
CA TRP A 243 -1.38 18.88 0.52
C TRP A 243 -2.39 18.19 1.43
N GLN A 244 -3.54 18.82 1.59
CA GLN A 244 -4.67 18.28 2.34
C GLN A 244 -5.85 18.06 1.39
N VAL A 245 -6.42 16.85 1.44
CA VAL A 245 -7.72 16.53 0.85
C VAL A 245 -8.75 16.58 1.98
N GLU A 246 -9.43 17.71 2.12
CA GLU A 246 -10.39 17.97 3.20
C GLU A 246 -11.50 16.91 3.28
N ALA A 247 -12.07 16.52 2.13
CA ALA A 247 -13.18 15.57 2.06
C ALA A 247 -12.84 14.19 2.66
N ASP A 248 -11.58 13.78 2.58
CA ASP A 248 -11.11 12.47 3.03
C ASP A 248 -10.28 12.56 4.33
N ALA A 249 -10.04 13.77 4.86
CA ALA A 249 -9.07 14.04 5.93
C ALA A 249 -7.66 13.46 5.64
N LEU A 250 -7.29 13.35 4.36
CA LEU A 250 -6.03 12.79 3.89
C LEU A 250 -4.98 13.90 3.76
N SER A 251 -3.79 13.65 4.32
CA SER A 251 -2.63 14.53 4.19
C SER A 251 -1.53 13.87 3.36
N ILE A 252 -1.07 14.55 2.30
CA ILE A 252 -0.01 14.11 1.41
C ILE A 252 1.21 15.01 1.64
N ALA A 253 2.35 14.43 2.04
CA ALA A 253 3.53 15.21 2.42
C ALA A 253 4.83 14.53 1.94
N GLY A 254 5.04 14.55 0.62
CA GLY A 254 6.13 13.84 -0.04
C GLY A 254 5.96 12.31 0.04
N PHE A 255 7.08 11.59 0.04
CA PHE A 255 7.13 10.11 0.14
C PHE A 255 6.97 9.63 1.59
N LYS A 256 5.94 10.11 2.29
CA LYS A 256 5.59 9.69 3.66
C LYS A 256 4.18 9.08 3.69
N PRO A 257 4.00 7.87 4.24
CA PRO A 257 2.68 7.25 4.28
C PRO A 257 1.74 8.08 5.16
N ALA A 258 0.55 8.38 4.64
CA ALA A 258 -0.52 8.96 5.41
C ALA A 258 -1.04 7.89 6.38
N ARG A 259 -1.27 8.29 7.62
CA ARG A 259 -1.87 7.40 8.61
C ARG A 259 -3.32 7.79 8.75
N ALA A 260 -4.22 6.91 8.30
CA ALA A 260 -5.60 6.97 8.73
C ALA A 260 -5.60 6.93 10.26
N ALA A 261 -6.48 7.71 10.89
CA ALA A 261 -6.77 7.51 12.29
C ALA A 261 -7.29 6.08 12.41
N LYS A 262 -6.40 5.13 12.76
CA LYS A 262 -6.82 3.78 13.08
C LYS A 262 -7.95 3.95 14.09
N GLY A 263 -9.13 3.39 13.78
CA GLY A 263 -10.18 3.20 14.77
C GLY A 263 -9.52 2.77 16.07
N GLY A 264 -9.78 3.54 17.13
CA GLY A 264 -8.88 3.73 18.26
C GLY A 264 -8.14 2.46 18.65
N ALA A 265 -6.83 2.60 18.89
CA ALA A 265 -5.94 1.52 19.32
C ALA A 265 -6.75 0.51 20.15
N LEU A 266 -6.87 -0.73 19.66
CA LEU A 266 -7.63 -1.80 20.29
C LEU A 266 -7.25 -1.77 21.78
N THR A 267 -8.09 -1.17 22.61
CA THR A 267 -7.74 -0.88 24.00
C THR A 267 -7.88 -2.22 24.68
N MET A 268 -6.79 -2.98 24.68
CA MET A 268 -6.75 -4.26 25.34
C MET A 268 -7.15 -4.01 26.78
N GLN A 269 -8.27 -4.60 27.20
CA GLN A 269 -8.69 -4.50 28.59
C GLN A 269 -7.70 -5.29 29.44
N PHE A 270 -6.83 -4.57 30.14
CA PHE A 270 -5.94 -5.18 31.11
C PHE A 270 -6.75 -5.87 32.20
N LYS A 271 -6.35 -7.09 32.54
CA LYS A 271 -6.97 -7.86 33.62
C LYS A 271 -6.07 -7.86 34.85
N LYS A 272 -6.62 -7.61 36.03
CA LYS A 272 -5.87 -7.76 37.28
C LYS A 272 -5.65 -9.24 37.58
N PRO A 273 -4.61 -9.61 38.34
CA PRO A 273 -4.45 -10.98 38.79
C PRO A 273 -5.71 -11.54 39.46
N SER A 274 -6.47 -10.74 40.23
CA SER A 274 -7.73 -11.16 40.84
C SER A 274 -8.83 -11.58 39.84
N GLU A 275 -8.77 -11.12 38.60
CA GLU A 275 -9.79 -11.35 37.56
C GLU A 275 -9.51 -12.61 36.73
N VAL A 276 -8.34 -13.23 36.90
CA VAL A 276 -8.00 -14.52 36.30
C VAL A 276 -8.38 -15.65 37.25
N VAL A 277 -9.47 -16.33 36.94
CA VAL A 277 -10.02 -17.47 37.68
C VAL A 277 -9.43 -18.77 37.16
N GLY A 278 -8.95 -19.63 38.07
CA GLY A 278 -8.30 -20.91 37.73
C GLY A 278 -6.84 -20.77 37.26
N ASN A 279 -6.27 -21.89 36.77
CA ASN A 279 -4.91 -21.97 36.20
C ASN A 279 -3.81 -21.33 37.08
N HIS A 280 -3.79 -21.71 38.37
CA HIS A 280 -2.92 -21.11 39.39
C HIS A 280 -1.42 -21.21 39.06
N ILE A 281 -0.99 -22.31 38.41
CA ILE A 281 0.40 -22.53 38.00
C ILE A 281 0.81 -21.51 36.93
N ALA A 282 0.02 -21.37 35.86
CA ALA A 282 0.33 -20.42 34.79
C ALA A 282 0.25 -18.97 35.26
N LYS A 283 -0.67 -18.65 36.18
CA LYS A 283 -0.77 -17.33 36.81
C LYS A 283 0.49 -16.99 37.60
N TYR A 284 0.98 -17.93 38.42
CA TYR A 284 2.21 -17.76 39.18
C TYR A 284 3.44 -17.64 38.27
N GLN A 285 3.51 -18.44 37.20
CA GLN A 285 4.57 -18.35 36.19
C GLN A 285 4.54 -17.01 35.45
N SER A 286 3.35 -16.53 35.05
CA SER A 286 3.19 -15.24 34.36
C SER A 286 3.58 -14.06 35.25
N LEU A 287 3.27 -14.12 36.56
CA LEU A 287 3.71 -13.12 37.54
C LEU A 287 5.24 -13.09 37.68
N ARG A 288 5.88 -14.26 37.72
CA ARG A 288 7.34 -14.37 37.80
C ARG A 288 7.99 -13.86 36.51
N LEU A 289 7.44 -14.21 35.34
CA LEU A 289 7.93 -13.77 34.05
C LEU A 289 7.82 -12.26 33.86
N ALA A 290 6.71 -11.65 34.28
CA ALA A 290 6.55 -10.19 34.26
C ALA A 290 7.64 -9.47 35.08
N LYS A 291 7.97 -9.99 36.27
CA LYS A 291 9.06 -9.45 37.11
C LYS A 291 10.43 -9.62 36.46
N MET A 292 10.67 -10.74 35.79
CA MET A 292 11.94 -11.00 35.10
C MET A 292 12.12 -10.10 33.88
N LEU A 293 11.05 -9.84 33.12
CA LEU A 293 11.07 -8.89 32.00
C LEU A 293 11.36 -7.46 32.47
N MET A 294 10.83 -7.06 33.64
CA MET A 294 11.10 -5.74 34.23
C MET A 294 12.54 -5.52 34.68
N ALA A 295 13.36 -6.56 34.80
CA ALA A 295 14.78 -6.44 35.12
C ALA A 295 15.64 -6.01 33.92
N TYR A 296 15.02 -5.57 32.82
CA TYR A 296 15.71 -5.06 31.66
C TYR A 296 16.37 -3.71 31.97
N ASP A 297 17.69 -3.65 31.81
CA ASP A 297 18.47 -2.42 31.87
C ASP A 297 18.45 -1.73 30.50
N PHE A 298 17.82 -0.56 30.43
CA PHE A 298 17.68 0.21 29.20
C PHE A 298 18.98 0.89 28.74
N GLU A 299 19.91 1.17 29.66
CA GLU A 299 21.20 1.79 29.32
C GLU A 299 22.15 0.75 28.73
N ARG A 300 22.27 -0.40 29.42
CA ARG A 300 23.12 -1.51 28.99
C ARG A 300 22.47 -2.39 27.92
N LYS A 301 21.19 -2.17 27.62
CA LYS A 301 20.36 -2.96 26.72
C LYS A 301 20.43 -4.46 27.05
N PHE A 302 20.29 -4.76 28.33
CA PHE A 302 20.65 -6.06 28.89
C PHE A 302 19.59 -6.55 29.86
N ASN A 303 19.26 -7.85 29.81
CA ASN A 303 18.45 -8.49 30.86
C ASN A 303 19.23 -9.67 31.45
N PRO A 304 19.52 -9.67 32.76
CA PRO A 304 20.28 -10.75 33.40
C PRO A 304 19.61 -12.11 33.27
N PHE A 305 18.27 -12.16 33.18
CA PHE A 305 17.52 -13.40 33.00
C PHE A 305 17.48 -13.89 31.55
N ALA A 306 17.80 -13.03 30.57
CA ALA A 306 17.97 -13.45 29.17
C ALA A 306 19.22 -14.31 29.02
N GLU A 307 20.35 -13.83 29.56
CA GLU A 307 21.64 -14.50 29.43
C GLU A 307 21.74 -15.78 30.26
N LEU A 308 21.17 -15.78 31.47
CA LEU A 308 21.23 -16.92 32.38
C LEU A 308 20.24 -18.04 32.01
N GLY A 309 19.57 -17.95 30.86
CA GLY A 309 18.57 -18.94 30.41
C GLY A 309 17.33 -19.00 31.32
N GLY A 310 17.01 -17.90 32.02
CA GLY A 310 15.91 -17.85 32.98
C GLY A 310 14.52 -17.74 32.34
N PHE A 311 14.42 -17.34 31.07
CA PHE A 311 13.14 -17.30 30.38
C PHE A 311 12.68 -18.71 30.00
N ILE A 312 11.53 -19.11 30.54
CA ILE A 312 10.86 -20.34 30.15
C ILE A 312 10.15 -20.06 28.82
N TYR A 313 10.76 -20.45 27.70
CA TYR A 313 10.30 -20.10 26.34
C TYR A 313 8.96 -20.76 25.93
N THR A 314 8.39 -21.66 26.73
CA THR A 314 7.37 -22.62 26.23
C THR A 314 5.93 -22.43 26.72
N PHE A 315 5.58 -21.38 27.48
CA PHE A 315 4.31 -21.42 28.23
C PHE A 315 3.08 -20.70 27.65
N MET A 316 3.18 -19.87 26.61
CA MET A 316 2.03 -19.06 26.21
C MET A 316 1.17 -19.63 25.07
N GLY A 317 1.67 -20.64 24.35
CA GLY A 317 1.01 -21.18 23.16
C GLY A 317 0.22 -22.46 23.38
N ASP A 318 0.60 -23.33 24.32
CA ASP A 318 0.13 -24.72 24.34
C ASP A 318 -0.98 -24.99 25.38
N GLY A 319 -1.98 -25.77 25.00
CA GLY A 319 -3.20 -26.04 25.78
C GLY A 319 -4.49 -25.97 24.95
N LYS A 320 -5.52 -26.69 25.37
CA LYS A 320 -6.81 -26.75 24.65
C LYS A 320 -7.48 -25.35 24.57
N PRO A 321 -8.26 -25.06 23.50
CA PRO A 321 -9.08 -23.85 23.43
C PRO A 321 -9.97 -23.68 24.67
N GLY A 322 -10.15 -22.44 25.14
CA GLY A 322 -10.96 -22.13 26.33
C GLY A 322 -10.22 -22.18 27.68
N THR A 323 -8.89 -22.37 27.71
CA THR A 323 -8.09 -22.47 28.95
C THR A 323 -7.63 -21.12 29.55
N GLY A 324 -8.22 -19.99 29.12
CA GLY A 324 -7.93 -18.66 29.69
C GLY A 324 -6.59 -18.04 29.26
N LYS A 325 -5.95 -18.55 28.19
CA LYS A 325 -4.66 -18.04 27.68
C LYS A 325 -4.71 -16.56 27.32
N THR A 326 -5.76 -16.14 26.61
CA THR A 326 -5.96 -14.73 26.24
C THR A 326 -6.07 -13.84 27.48
N THR A 327 -6.75 -14.31 28.53
CA THR A 327 -6.88 -13.60 29.80
C THR A 327 -5.54 -13.52 30.55
N LEU A 328 -4.68 -14.54 30.45
CA LEU A 328 -3.32 -14.51 31.02
C LEU A 328 -2.41 -13.51 30.28
N ILE A 329 -2.51 -13.42 28.95
CA ILE A 329 -1.79 -12.42 28.15
C ILE A 329 -2.25 -11.01 28.54
N GLN A 330 -3.57 -10.81 28.66
CA GLN A 330 -4.16 -9.55 29.12
C GLN A 330 -3.68 -9.16 30.52
N MET A 331 -3.53 -10.14 31.42
CA MET A 331 -3.02 -9.92 32.77
C MET A 331 -1.54 -9.54 32.75
N MET A 332 -0.70 -10.28 32.03
CA MET A 332 0.74 -10.02 31.97
C MET A 332 1.05 -8.65 31.37
N ALA A 333 0.40 -8.29 30.27
CA ALA A 333 0.56 -6.98 29.66
C ALA A 333 0.09 -5.85 30.59
N GLY A 334 -0.97 -6.08 31.37
CA GLY A 334 -1.44 -5.13 32.39
C GLY A 334 -0.39 -4.88 33.47
N LEU A 335 0.22 -5.95 33.98
CA LEU A 335 1.30 -5.84 34.96
C LEU A 335 2.51 -5.07 34.41
N LEU A 336 2.96 -5.40 33.20
CA LEU A 336 4.08 -4.70 32.55
C LEU A 336 3.76 -3.22 32.32
N ASN A 337 2.54 -2.91 31.88
CA ASN A 337 2.09 -1.53 31.73
C ASN A 337 2.15 -0.75 33.05
N ASP A 338 1.68 -1.33 34.15
CA ASP A 338 1.71 -0.67 35.47
C ASP A 338 3.15 -0.47 35.96
N TYR A 339 4.04 -1.45 35.74
CA TYR A 339 5.45 -1.31 36.06
C TYR A 339 6.16 -0.25 35.20
N CYS A 340 5.90 -0.22 33.88
CA CYS A 340 6.43 0.80 32.99
C CYS A 340 5.96 2.21 33.39
N LYS A 341 4.68 2.36 33.77
CA LYS A 341 4.14 3.62 34.30
C LYS A 341 4.86 4.06 35.57
N ALA A 342 5.08 3.15 36.52
CA ALA A 342 5.80 3.45 37.74
C ALA A 342 7.27 3.85 37.48
N ALA A 343 7.90 3.25 36.48
CA ALA A 343 9.27 3.51 36.08
C ALA A 343 9.43 4.69 35.08
N GLY A 344 8.34 5.34 34.66
CA GLY A 344 8.38 6.46 33.72
C GLY A 344 8.61 6.08 32.25
N TYR A 345 8.48 4.81 31.89
CA TYR A 345 8.68 4.32 30.52
C TYR A 345 7.37 4.12 29.77
N PRO A 346 7.31 4.42 28.46
CA PRO A 346 6.12 4.15 27.65
C PRO A 346 5.99 2.65 27.38
N PHE A 347 4.86 2.05 27.76
CA PHE A 347 4.51 0.68 27.39
C PHE A 347 3.82 0.65 26.02
N ARG A 348 4.29 -0.23 25.12
CA ARG A 348 3.68 -0.44 23.80
C ARG A 348 3.42 -1.93 23.59
N TYR A 349 2.14 -2.29 23.51
CA TYR A 349 1.69 -3.61 23.05
C TYR A 349 1.40 -3.52 21.56
N ARG A 350 2.00 -4.40 20.75
CA ARG A 350 1.82 -4.46 19.29
C ARG A 350 1.42 -5.86 18.88
#